data_AF-A0A2E2KPK0-F1
#
_entry.id   AF-A0A2E2KPK0-F1
#
_cell.length_a   1.000
_cell.length_b   1.000
_cell.length_c   1.000
_cell.angle_alpha   90.00
_cell.angle_beta   90.00
_cell.angle_gamma   90.00
#
_symmetry.space_group_name_H-M   'P 1'
#
loop_
_entity.id
_entity.type
_entity.pdbx_description
1 polymer ?
#
loop_
_entity_poly.entity_id
_entity_poly.type
_entity_poly.pdbx_seq_one_letter_code
_entity_poly.pdbx_strand_id
1 'polypeptide(L)'
;MNSKELLQTINSAIDDAKSTGQTSVSIDGLKDYLSYLEDDLKDSDREHAIAIEDFKAANDRNIAHANNLAQSENEMFRSVITAGQAALKASLIINGGAALALLALLGKVWTGSEELSIAGDISGALIMFCTGVLYAAMATGGTYLCQFAYAKAWGFVGHALNILTAGFVFASYSMFYTGIHSAASTLAGI
;
A
#
# COMPACT_ATOMS: atom_id res chain seq x y z
N MET A 1 -33.19 -22.39 -24.57
CA MET A 1 -33.12 -23.00 -25.91
C MET A 1 -33.13 -21.88 -26.96
N ASN A 2 -32.27 -21.90 -27.99
CA ASN A 2 -32.28 -20.84 -29.01
C ASN A 2 -33.27 -21.18 -30.17
N SER A 3 -33.66 -20.19 -30.98
CA SER A 3 -34.65 -20.37 -32.07
C SER A 3 -34.35 -21.52 -33.04
N LYS A 4 -33.06 -21.82 -33.28
CA LYS A 4 -32.59 -22.93 -34.12
C LYS A 4 -32.80 -24.29 -33.47
N GLU A 5 -32.53 -24.39 -32.16
CA GLU A 5 -32.79 -25.61 -31.39
C GLU A 5 -34.29 -25.86 -31.28
N LEU A 6 -35.08 -24.79 -31.07
CA LEU A 6 -36.54 -24.89 -31.00
C LEU A 6 -37.15 -25.46 -32.30
N LEU A 7 -36.67 -24.99 -33.46
CA LEU A 7 -37.07 -25.53 -34.77
C LEU A 7 -36.62 -26.99 -34.96
N GLN A 8 -35.46 -27.38 -34.43
CA GLN A 8 -35.02 -28.78 -34.48
C GLN A 8 -35.89 -29.68 -33.60
N THR A 9 -36.22 -29.25 -32.38
CA THR A 9 -37.10 -29.97 -31.45
C THR A 9 -38.50 -30.14 -32.04
N ILE A 10 -39.06 -29.11 -32.67
CA ILE A 10 -40.35 -29.22 -33.36
C ILE A 10 -40.28 -30.21 -34.54
N ASN A 11 -39.27 -30.13 -35.40
CA ASN A 11 -39.13 -31.04 -36.54
C ASN A 11 -38.95 -32.50 -36.09
N SER A 12 -38.15 -32.73 -35.05
CA SER A 12 -37.92 -34.07 -34.51
C SER A 12 -39.22 -34.67 -33.93
N ALA A 13 -40.01 -33.87 -33.19
CA ALA A 13 -41.29 -34.32 -32.65
C ALA A 13 -42.31 -34.65 -33.77
N ILE A 14 -42.29 -33.90 -34.88
CA ILE A 14 -43.13 -34.18 -36.06
C ILE A 14 -42.68 -35.49 -36.73
N ASP A 15 -41.38 -35.71 -36.89
CA ASP A 15 -40.84 -36.95 -37.48
C ASP A 15 -41.15 -38.18 -36.61
N ASP A 16 -41.08 -38.05 -35.29
CA ASP A 16 -41.44 -39.10 -34.33
C ASP A 16 -42.93 -39.46 -34.39
N ALA A 17 -43.81 -38.46 -34.43
CA ALA A 17 -45.26 -38.66 -34.60
C ALA A 17 -45.57 -39.35 -35.95
N LYS A 18 -44.83 -39.00 -37.00
CA LYS A 18 -44.96 -39.62 -38.32
C LYS A 18 -44.48 -41.07 -38.33
N SER A 19 -43.41 -41.39 -37.60
CA SER A 19 -42.87 -42.75 -37.48
C SER A 19 -43.81 -43.72 -36.75
N THR A 20 -44.67 -43.20 -35.87
CA THR A 20 -45.70 -43.96 -35.15
C THR A 20 -47.01 -44.12 -35.96
N GLY A 21 -47.03 -43.67 -37.22
CA GLY A 21 -48.16 -43.82 -38.12
C GLY A 21 -49.28 -42.78 -37.94
N GLN A 22 -49.06 -41.74 -37.12
CA GLN A 22 -49.98 -40.61 -37.08
C GLN A 22 -49.85 -39.76 -38.35
N THR A 23 -50.99 -39.48 -38.98
CA THR A 23 -51.09 -38.64 -40.18
C THR A 23 -51.81 -37.33 -39.92
N SER A 24 -52.38 -37.16 -38.72
CA SER A 24 -53.05 -35.95 -38.27
C SER A 24 -52.79 -35.73 -36.77
N VAL A 25 -52.72 -34.46 -36.37
CA VAL A 25 -52.57 -34.03 -34.97
C VAL A 25 -53.75 -33.11 -34.66
N SER A 26 -54.31 -33.20 -33.45
CA SER A 26 -55.35 -32.28 -33.03
C SER A 26 -54.79 -30.87 -32.83
N ILE A 27 -55.59 -29.85 -33.13
CA ILE A 27 -55.22 -28.45 -32.88
C ILE A 27 -54.96 -28.24 -31.38
N ASP A 28 -55.74 -28.88 -30.52
CA ASP A 28 -55.59 -28.79 -29.07
C ASP A 28 -54.26 -29.40 -28.60
N GLY A 29 -53.87 -30.58 -29.10
CA GLY A 29 -52.60 -31.21 -28.76
C GLY A 29 -51.39 -30.42 -29.27
N LEU A 30 -51.50 -29.78 -30.44
CA LEU A 30 -50.47 -28.88 -30.95
C LEU A 30 -50.35 -27.62 -30.10
N LYS A 31 -51.47 -27.05 -29.65
CA LYS A 31 -51.46 -25.91 -28.73
C LYS A 31 -50.81 -26.28 -27.40
N ASP A 32 -51.16 -27.42 -26.83
CA ASP A 32 -50.57 -27.87 -25.56
C ASP A 32 -49.05 -28.08 -25.67
N TYR A 33 -48.59 -28.67 -26.77
CA TYR A 33 -47.16 -28.82 -27.05
C TYR A 33 -46.44 -27.48 -27.23
N LEU A 34 -47.03 -26.55 -27.98
CA LEU A 34 -46.47 -25.21 -28.15
C LEU A 34 -46.44 -24.43 -26.83
N SER A 35 -47.47 -24.55 -25.99
CA SER A 35 -47.51 -23.95 -24.66
C SER A 35 -46.44 -24.54 -23.73
N TYR A 36 -46.20 -25.85 -23.78
CA TYR A 36 -45.09 -26.48 -23.05
C TYR A 36 -43.71 -25.93 -23.47
N LEU A 37 -43.46 -25.81 -24.77
CA LEU A 37 -42.19 -25.25 -25.27
C LEU A 37 -42.01 -23.77 -24.90
N GLU A 38 -43.11 -23.01 -24.84
CA GLU A 38 -43.08 -21.61 -24.43
C GLU A 38 -42.72 -21.45 -22.95
N ASP A 39 -43.23 -22.32 -22.08
CA ASP A 39 -42.88 -22.31 -20.66
C ASP A 39 -41.43 -22.78 -20.41
N ASP A 40 -40.95 -23.80 -21.12
CA ASP A 40 -39.55 -24.25 -21.08
C ASP A 40 -38.57 -23.15 -21.52
N LEU A 41 -38.94 -22.36 -22.54
CA LEU A 41 -38.17 -21.19 -22.95
C LEU A 41 -38.09 -20.11 -21.86
N LYS A 42 -39.21 -19.83 -21.17
CA LYS A 42 -39.24 -18.83 -20.09
C LYS A 42 -38.34 -19.22 -18.92
N ASP A 43 -38.33 -20.50 -18.57
CA ASP A 43 -37.44 -21.01 -17.52
C ASP A 43 -35.98 -20.93 -17.95
N SER A 44 -35.66 -21.32 -19.19
CA SER A 44 -34.30 -21.20 -19.74
C SER A 44 -33.79 -19.75 -19.79
N ASP A 45 -34.63 -18.79 -20.18
CA ASP A 45 -34.27 -17.37 -20.20
C ASP A 45 -34.04 -16.82 -18.78
N ARG A 46 -34.86 -17.27 -17.83
CA ARG A 46 -34.72 -16.91 -16.41
C ARG A 46 -33.43 -17.47 -15.82
N GLU A 47 -33.09 -18.72 -16.08
CA GLU A 47 -31.82 -19.32 -15.66
C GLU A 47 -30.62 -18.60 -16.26
N HIS A 48 -30.68 -18.23 -17.54
CA HIS A 48 -29.63 -17.47 -18.20
C HIS A 48 -29.46 -16.07 -17.59
N ALA A 49 -30.57 -15.38 -17.28
CA ALA A 49 -30.54 -14.09 -16.60
C ALA A 49 -29.91 -14.18 -15.21
N ILE A 50 -30.24 -15.20 -14.43
CA ILE A 50 -29.64 -15.48 -13.11
C ILE A 50 -28.13 -15.74 -13.26
N ALA A 51 -27.73 -16.58 -14.22
CA ALA A 51 -26.31 -16.88 -14.46
C ALA A 51 -25.51 -15.64 -14.87
N ILE A 52 -26.08 -14.74 -15.67
CA ILE A 52 -25.46 -13.45 -16.01
C ILE A 52 -25.33 -12.56 -14.78
N GLU A 53 -26.36 -12.49 -13.93
CA GLU A 53 -26.34 -11.70 -12.71
C GLU A 53 -25.30 -12.23 -11.72
N ASP A 54 -25.23 -13.54 -11.52
CA ASP A 54 -24.22 -14.20 -10.69
C ASP A 54 -22.81 -13.95 -11.22
N PHE A 55 -22.61 -14.04 -12.54
CA PHE A 55 -21.31 -13.75 -13.15
C PHE A 55 -20.92 -12.27 -12.96
N LYS A 56 -21.87 -11.34 -13.12
CA LYS A 56 -21.63 -9.92 -12.83
C LYS A 56 -21.29 -9.70 -11.36
N ALA A 57 -22.05 -10.28 -10.44
CA ALA A 57 -21.81 -10.16 -9.00
C ALA A 57 -20.44 -10.72 -8.61
N ALA A 58 -20.03 -11.86 -9.19
CA ALA A 58 -18.70 -12.43 -8.97
C ALA A 58 -17.60 -11.54 -9.53
N ASN A 59 -17.78 -10.98 -10.73
CA ASN A 59 -16.83 -10.06 -11.34
C ASN A 59 -16.69 -8.76 -10.54
N ASP A 60 -17.81 -8.18 -10.12
CA ASP A 60 -17.85 -6.96 -9.31
C ASP A 60 -17.19 -7.19 -7.95
N ARG A 61 -17.40 -8.35 -7.34
CA ARG A 61 -16.70 -8.76 -6.12
C ARG A 61 -15.20 -8.86 -6.34
N ASN A 62 -14.75 -9.44 -7.45
CA ASN A 62 -13.32 -9.56 -7.78
C ASN A 62 -12.67 -8.19 -8.02
N ILE A 63 -13.35 -7.30 -8.75
CA ILE A 63 -12.90 -5.92 -8.98
C ILE A 63 -12.83 -5.16 -7.65
N ALA A 64 -13.87 -5.25 -6.82
CA ALA A 64 -13.89 -4.61 -5.51
C ALA A 64 -12.76 -5.14 -4.62
N HIS A 65 -12.52 -6.46 -4.61
CA HIS A 65 -11.44 -7.06 -3.86
C HIS A 65 -10.06 -6.58 -4.34
N ALA A 66 -9.80 -6.57 -5.65
CA ALA A 66 -8.56 -6.08 -6.23
C ALA A 66 -8.33 -4.59 -5.92
N ASN A 67 -9.38 -3.77 -6.01
CA ASN A 67 -9.32 -2.35 -5.67
C ASN A 67 -9.05 -2.14 -4.18
N ASN A 68 -9.69 -2.91 -3.30
CA ASN A 68 -9.48 -2.83 -1.86
C ASN A 68 -8.03 -3.19 -1.48
N LEU A 69 -7.45 -4.22 -2.12
CA LEU A 69 -6.04 -4.58 -1.92
C LEU A 69 -5.11 -3.45 -2.37
N ALA A 70 -5.27 -2.95 -3.59
CA ALA A 70 -4.45 -1.86 -4.11
C ALA A 70 -4.58 -0.58 -3.26
N GLN A 71 -5.79 -0.26 -2.78
CA GLN A 71 -6.02 0.88 -1.90
C GLN A 71 -5.33 0.67 -0.54
N SER A 72 -5.45 -0.52 0.05
CA SER A 72 -4.82 -0.87 1.32
C SER A 72 -3.29 -0.79 1.23
N GLU A 73 -2.69 -1.28 0.15
CA GLU A 73 -1.25 -1.18 -0.09
C GLU A 73 -0.78 0.28 -0.18
N ASN A 74 -1.53 1.12 -0.91
CA ASN A 74 -1.23 2.55 -1.03
C ASN A 74 -1.38 3.28 0.31
N GLU A 75 -2.39 2.96 1.10
CA GLU A 75 -2.63 3.56 2.41
C GLU A 75 -1.52 3.14 3.40
N MET A 76 -1.16 1.86 3.42
CA MET A 76 -0.05 1.36 4.23
C MET A 76 1.28 2.03 3.84
N PHE A 77 1.56 2.16 2.55
CA PHE A 77 2.74 2.87 2.06
C PHE A 77 2.77 4.34 2.54
N ARG A 78 1.66 5.06 2.39
CA ARG A 78 1.54 6.45 2.88
C ARG A 78 1.71 6.56 4.39
N SER A 79 1.12 5.62 5.15
CA SER A 79 1.22 5.57 6.61
C SER A 79 2.67 5.42 7.06
N VAL A 80 3.41 4.45 6.47
CA VAL A 80 4.83 4.22 6.78
C VAL A 80 5.69 5.45 6.44
N ILE A 81 5.49 6.08 5.28
CA ILE A 81 6.21 7.30 4.90
C ILE A 81 5.93 8.44 5.88
N THR A 82 4.67 8.62 6.27
CA THR A 82 4.27 9.69 7.20
C THR A 82 4.88 9.47 8.58
N ALA A 83 4.83 8.24 9.10
CA ALA A 83 5.45 7.88 10.36
C ALA A 83 6.98 8.09 10.31
N GLY A 84 7.63 7.69 9.21
CA GLY A 84 9.07 7.91 9.00
C GLY A 84 9.44 9.39 8.98
N GLN A 85 8.68 10.23 8.28
CA GLN A 85 8.87 11.68 8.27
C GLN A 85 8.69 12.31 9.65
N ALA A 86 7.73 11.84 10.45
CA ALA A 86 7.55 12.29 11.82
C ALA A 86 8.75 11.94 12.70
N ALA A 87 9.26 10.70 12.60
CA ALA A 87 10.46 10.28 13.32
C ALA A 87 11.71 11.09 12.92
N LEU A 88 11.90 11.37 11.63
CA LEU A 88 12.99 12.21 11.12
C LEU A 88 12.93 13.63 11.65
N LYS A 89 11.74 14.25 11.64
CA LYS A 89 11.53 15.59 12.22
C LYS A 89 11.84 15.60 13.71
N ALA A 90 11.40 14.58 14.45
CA ALA A 90 11.72 14.45 15.86
C ALA A 90 13.24 14.34 16.09
N SER A 91 13.94 13.51 15.30
CA SER A 91 15.41 13.39 15.39
C SER A 91 16.13 14.70 15.10
N LEU A 92 15.71 15.46 14.08
CA LEU A 92 16.25 16.77 13.76
C LEU A 92 16.04 17.77 14.91
N ILE A 93 14.85 17.82 15.50
CA ILE A 93 14.52 18.72 16.61
C ILE A 93 15.31 18.36 17.86
N ILE A 94 15.41 17.08 18.19
CA ILE A 94 16.10 16.62 19.40
C ILE A 94 17.61 16.87 19.29
N ASN A 95 18.24 16.44 18.19
CA ASN A 95 19.67 16.69 17.97
C ASN A 95 19.97 18.18 17.84
N GLY A 96 19.17 18.91 17.06
CA GLY A 96 19.34 20.35 16.87
C GLY A 96 19.13 21.15 18.15
N GLY A 97 18.12 20.79 18.95
CA GLY A 97 17.85 21.40 20.25
C GLY A 97 18.99 21.17 21.25
N ALA A 98 19.53 19.95 21.31
CA ALA A 98 20.70 19.64 22.13
C ALA A 98 21.94 20.42 21.68
N ALA A 99 22.19 20.49 20.37
CA ALA A 99 23.28 21.28 19.81
C ALA A 99 23.15 22.78 20.16
N LEU A 100 21.95 23.36 20.01
CA LEU A 100 21.69 24.76 20.39
C LEU A 100 21.91 25.00 21.88
N ALA A 101 21.48 24.08 22.75
CA ALA A 101 21.69 24.17 24.18
C ALA A 101 23.19 24.14 24.55
N LEU A 102 23.96 23.24 23.95
CA LEU A 102 25.41 23.17 24.16
C LEU A 102 26.14 24.38 23.59
N LEU A 103 25.75 24.88 22.42
CA LEU A 103 26.33 26.10 21.84
C LEU A 103 26.11 27.32 22.75
N ALA A 104 24.92 27.43 23.33
CA ALA A 104 24.60 28.48 24.31
C ALA A 104 25.44 28.35 25.59
N LEU A 105 25.68 27.13 26.07
CA LEU A 105 26.54 26.86 27.22
C LEU A 105 28.01 27.18 26.91
N LEU A 106 28.51 26.73 25.75
CA LEU A 106 29.87 26.98 25.29
C LEU A 106 30.17 28.48 25.15
N GLY A 107 29.19 29.25 24.65
CA GLY A 107 29.32 30.71 24.55
C GLY A 107 29.49 31.41 25.91
N LYS A 108 28.95 30.83 27.00
CA LYS A 108 29.18 31.33 28.36
C LYS A 108 30.56 30.92 28.88
N VAL A 109 30.93 29.64 28.76
CA VAL A 109 32.20 29.09 29.26
C VAL A 109 33.42 29.73 28.60
N TRP A 110 33.35 30.05 27.29
CA TRP A 110 34.45 30.69 26.55
C TRP A 110 34.88 32.07 27.08
N THR A 111 34.03 32.73 27.87
CA THR A 111 34.36 34.04 28.46
C THR A 111 35.10 33.96 29.79
N GLY A 112 35.22 32.76 30.38
CA GLY A 112 35.96 32.50 31.63
C GLY A 112 37.40 32.07 31.38
N SER A 113 38.34 32.50 32.24
CA SER A 113 39.79 32.34 32.05
C SER A 113 40.38 30.99 32.45
N GLU A 114 39.61 30.03 32.98
CA GLU A 114 40.16 28.78 33.57
C GLU A 114 39.71 27.45 32.93
N GLU A 115 38.84 27.44 31.91
CA GLU A 115 38.12 26.22 31.53
C GLU A 115 38.31 25.75 30.08
N LEU A 116 39.54 25.83 29.55
CA LEU A 116 39.83 25.39 28.17
C LEU A 116 39.52 23.89 27.93
N SER A 117 39.64 23.06 28.97
CA SER A 117 39.32 21.62 28.92
C SER A 117 37.81 21.36 28.77
N ILE A 118 36.98 22.07 29.54
CA ILE A 118 35.51 21.91 29.52
C ILE A 118 34.94 22.41 28.20
N ALA A 119 35.48 23.52 27.67
CA ALA A 119 35.12 24.02 26.35
C ALA A 119 35.43 23.01 25.23
N GLY A 120 36.55 22.28 25.34
CA GLY A 120 36.92 21.21 24.41
C GLY A 120 35.92 20.05 24.43
N ASP A 121 35.54 19.58 25.61
CA ASP A 121 34.64 18.44 25.75
C ASP A 121 33.19 18.77 25.33
N ILE A 122 32.70 19.98 25.66
CA ILE A 122 31.40 20.49 25.19
C ILE A 122 31.39 20.61 23.66
N SER A 123 32.49 21.08 23.06
CA SER A 123 32.64 21.16 21.59
C SER A 123 32.61 19.77 20.95
N GLY A 124 33.23 18.77 21.57
CA GLY A 124 33.16 17.37 21.14
C GLY A 124 31.71 16.84 21.10
N ALA A 125 30.95 17.04 22.18
CA ALA A 125 29.54 16.66 22.23
C ALA A 125 28.68 17.43 21.21
N LEU A 126 28.97 18.71 21.00
CA LEU A 126 28.30 19.53 19.98
C LEU A 126 28.51 18.98 18.57
N ILE A 127 29.73 18.56 18.22
CA ILE A 127 30.01 17.93 16.93
C ILE A 127 29.19 16.64 16.77
N MET A 128 29.08 15.81 17.81
CA MET A 128 28.25 14.61 17.76
C MET A 128 26.79 14.93 17.46
N PHE A 129 26.19 15.91 18.14
CA PHE A 129 24.80 16.32 17.84
C PHE A 129 24.65 16.89 16.43
N CYS A 130 25.58 17.72 15.96
CA CYS A 130 25.58 18.26 14.60
C CYS A 130 25.69 17.16 13.53
N THR A 131 26.53 16.14 13.75
CA THR A 131 26.58 14.97 12.86
C THR A 131 25.30 14.14 12.90
N GLY A 132 24.66 14.04 14.07
CA GLY A 132 23.32 13.47 14.22
C GLY A 132 22.27 14.20 13.36
N VAL A 133 22.28 15.54 13.37
CA VAL A 133 21.43 16.38 12.49
C VAL A 133 21.74 16.12 11.02
N LEU A 134 23.02 16.05 10.64
CA LEU A 134 23.44 15.79 9.26
C LEU A 134 22.88 14.46 8.74
N TYR A 135 22.99 13.37 9.52
CA TYR A 135 22.43 12.07 9.12
C TYR A 135 20.91 12.10 9.01
N ALA A 136 20.20 12.78 9.92
CA ALA A 136 18.75 12.93 9.80
C ALA A 136 18.33 13.75 8.57
N ALA A 137 19.10 14.78 8.21
CA ALA A 137 18.88 15.56 6.99
C ALA A 137 19.14 14.71 5.73
N MET A 138 20.23 13.93 5.70
CA MET A 138 20.53 12.99 4.62
C MET A 138 19.43 11.94 4.47
N ALA A 139 18.90 11.39 5.58
CA ALA A 139 17.80 10.46 5.55
C ALA A 139 16.50 11.09 4.98
N THR A 140 16.25 12.36 5.32
CA THR A 140 15.12 13.12 4.76
C THR A 140 15.26 13.28 3.23
N GLY A 141 16.44 13.66 2.76
CA GLY A 141 16.74 13.72 1.31
C GLY A 141 16.69 12.35 0.63
N GLY A 142 17.20 11.31 1.28
CA GLY A 142 17.16 9.92 0.82
C GLY A 142 15.74 9.40 0.65
N THR A 143 14.82 9.79 1.54
CA THR A 143 13.38 9.46 1.44
C THR A 143 12.76 10.01 0.15
N TYR A 144 13.13 11.23 -0.26
CA TYR A 144 12.68 11.80 -1.54
C TYR A 144 13.19 10.98 -2.73
N LEU A 145 14.47 10.58 -2.71
CA LEU A 145 15.05 9.74 -3.76
C LEU A 145 14.39 8.35 -3.81
N CYS A 146 14.04 7.76 -2.67
CA CYS A 146 13.29 6.51 -2.61
C CYS A 146 11.93 6.65 -3.30
N GLN A 147 11.17 7.71 -2.98
CA GLN A 147 9.86 7.97 -3.60
C GLN A 147 9.99 8.15 -5.12
N PHE A 148 11.02 8.88 -5.58
CA PHE A 148 11.30 9.04 -7.01
C PHE A 148 11.59 7.69 -7.69
N ALA A 149 12.42 6.84 -7.08
CA ALA A 149 12.76 5.53 -7.63
C ALA A 149 11.53 4.60 -7.70
N TYR A 150 10.71 4.55 -6.65
CA TYR A 150 9.47 3.75 -6.66
C TYR A 150 8.45 4.29 -7.68
N ALA A 151 8.33 5.61 -7.85
CA ALA A 151 7.48 6.20 -8.88
C ALA A 151 7.91 5.84 -10.31
N LYS A 152 9.20 5.58 -10.54
CA LYS A 152 9.75 5.09 -11.81
C LYS A 152 9.78 3.56 -11.94
N ALA A 153 9.19 2.83 -10.99
CA ALA A 153 9.23 1.38 -10.90
C ALA A 153 10.65 0.79 -10.84
N TRP A 154 11.63 1.55 -10.35
CA TRP A 154 13.01 1.09 -10.15
C TRP A 154 13.15 0.35 -8.82
N GLY A 155 12.48 -0.80 -8.68
CA GLY A 155 12.35 -1.52 -7.41
C GLY A 155 13.69 -1.78 -6.70
N PHE A 156 14.70 -2.30 -7.40
CA PHE A 156 16.01 -2.58 -6.82
C PHE A 156 16.71 -1.32 -6.27
N VAL A 157 16.72 -0.23 -7.05
CA VAL A 157 17.32 1.04 -6.64
C VAL A 157 16.54 1.65 -5.48
N GLY A 158 15.21 1.58 -5.52
CA GLY A 158 14.33 2.03 -4.43
C GLY A 158 14.61 1.30 -3.12
N HIS A 159 14.77 -0.03 -3.16
CA HIS A 159 15.10 -0.83 -1.98
C HIS A 159 16.49 -0.50 -1.43
N ALA A 160 17.50 -0.39 -2.30
CA ALA A 160 18.86 -0.03 -1.89
C ALA A 160 18.91 1.35 -1.22
N LEU A 161 18.25 2.36 -1.82
CA LEU A 161 18.14 3.70 -1.25
C LEU A 161 17.39 3.70 0.08
N ASN A 162 16.36 2.86 0.22
CA ASN A 162 15.58 2.77 1.46
C ASN A 162 16.42 2.18 2.60
N ILE A 163 17.18 1.12 2.34
CA ILE A 163 18.11 0.52 3.33
C ILE A 163 19.18 1.53 3.74
N LEU A 164 19.78 2.24 2.78
CA LEU A 164 20.73 3.32 3.04
C LEU A 164 20.12 4.41 3.93
N THR A 165 18.90 4.85 3.59
CA THR A 165 18.16 5.88 4.33
C THR A 165 17.87 5.45 5.76
N ALA A 166 17.44 4.20 5.96
CA ALA A 166 17.26 3.63 7.30
C ALA A 166 18.59 3.60 8.07
N GLY A 167 19.71 3.27 7.41
CA GLY A 167 21.05 3.33 7.99
C GLY A 167 21.39 4.71 8.54
N PHE A 168 21.09 5.79 7.80
CA PHE A 168 21.28 7.15 8.30
C PHE A 168 20.42 7.48 9.52
N VAL A 169 19.19 6.96 9.62
CA VAL A 169 18.35 7.13 10.81
C VAL A 169 19.01 6.49 12.04
N PHE A 170 19.47 5.25 11.92
CA PHE A 170 20.17 4.57 13.02
C PHE A 170 21.49 5.26 13.40
N ALA A 171 22.24 5.76 12.41
CA ALA A 171 23.45 6.54 12.65
C ALA A 171 23.14 7.84 13.43
N SER A 172 22.05 8.54 13.06
CA SER A 172 21.60 9.75 13.74
C SER A 172 21.27 9.51 15.22
N TYR A 173 20.52 8.44 15.53
CA TYR A 173 20.21 8.08 16.92
C TYR A 173 21.44 7.61 17.71
N SER A 174 22.36 6.89 17.06
CA SER A 174 23.63 6.51 17.68
C SER A 174 24.45 7.73 18.08
N MET A 175 24.56 8.72 17.18
CA MET A 175 25.27 9.98 17.45
C MET A 175 24.60 10.80 18.55
N PHE A 176 23.27 10.81 18.60
CA PHE A 176 22.53 11.44 19.70
C PHE A 176 22.88 10.79 21.05
N TYR A 177 22.88 9.46 21.10
CA TYR A 177 23.20 8.71 22.32
C TYR A 177 24.64 8.96 22.79
N THR A 178 25.62 8.89 21.88
CA THR A 178 27.02 9.17 22.22
C THR A 178 27.24 10.62 22.62
N GLY A 179 26.53 11.57 21.97
CA GLY A 179 26.55 12.98 22.31
C GLY A 179 26.03 13.26 23.72
N ILE A 180 24.94 12.59 24.13
CA ILE A 180 24.46 12.66 25.52
C ILE A 180 25.53 12.15 26.48
N HIS A 181 26.12 10.98 26.19
CA HIS A 181 27.12 10.40 27.09
C HIS A 181 28.33 11.33 27.26
N SER A 182 28.85 11.87 26.16
CA SER A 182 29.95 12.84 26.17
C SER A 182 29.59 14.09 26.97
N ALA A 183 28.42 14.69 26.73
CA ALA A 183 27.99 15.89 27.45
C ALA A 183 27.79 15.62 28.95
N ALA A 184 27.22 14.46 29.30
CA ALA A 184 27.00 14.07 30.68
C ALA A 184 28.30 13.80 31.43
N SER A 185 29.30 13.15 30.79
CA SER A 185 30.61 12.91 31.40
C SER A 185 31.36 14.19 31.67
N THR A 186 31.26 15.18 30.78
CA THR A 186 31.83 16.51 31.01
C THR A 186 31.18 17.17 32.21
N LEU A 187 29.84 17.14 32.30
CA LEU A 187 29.12 17.79 33.38
C LEU A 187 29.33 17.11 34.75
N ALA A 188 29.52 15.78 34.78
CA ALA A 188 29.78 15.02 36.00
C ALA A 188 31.24 15.08 36.46
N GLY A 189 32.16 15.52 35.59
CA GLY A 189 33.58 15.74 35.89
C GLY A 189 33.91 17.16 36.35
N ILE A 190 32.94 18.08 36.33
CA ILE A 190 32.96 19.42 36.95
C ILE A 190 32.47 19.28 38.40
#